data_AF-A0A377JLV7-F1
#
_entry.id   AF-A0A377JLV7-F1
#
_cell.length_a   1.000
_cell.length_b   1.000
_cell.length_c   1.000
_cell.angle_alpha   90.00
_cell.angle_beta   90.00
_cell.angle_gamma   90.00
#
_symmetry.space_group_name_H-M   'P 1'
#
loop_
_entity.id
_entity.type
_entity.pdbx_description
1 polymer ?
#
loop_
_entity_poly.entity_id
_entity_poly.type
_entity_poly.pdbx_seq_one_letter_code
_entity_poly.pdbx_strand_id
1 'polypeptide(L)' 'MPECYLTELTWTINARSLQNFLTLRTSKHALWEIQELSLCIYEALPQEHKYLFEKCVENSKGDGDV' A
#
# COMPACT_ATOMS: atom_id res chain seq x y z
N MET A 1 -15.11 -7.76 21.66
CA MET A 1 -14.86 -6.48 20.99
C MET A 1 -14.85 -6.76 19.50
N PRO A 2 -15.75 -6.18 18.70
CA PRO A 2 -15.71 -6.25 17.24
C PRO A 2 -14.32 -5.97 16.62
N GLU A 3 -14.10 -6.39 15.38
CA GLU A 3 -12.83 -6.19 14.67
C GLU A 3 -12.71 -4.77 14.06
N CYS A 4 -13.81 -4.03 13.98
CA CYS A 4 -13.90 -2.70 13.35
C CYS A 4 -13.56 -1.53 14.29
N TYR A 5 -12.84 -1.78 15.40
CA TYR A 5 -12.45 -0.68 16.29
C TYR A 5 -11.32 0.13 15.66
N LEU A 6 -11.44 1.45 15.75
CA LEU A 6 -10.38 2.35 15.34
C LEU A 6 -9.13 2.09 16.20
N THR A 7 -7.99 1.97 15.54
CA THR A 7 -6.69 1.76 16.17
C THR A 7 -5.67 2.73 15.59
N GLU A 8 -4.70 3.12 16.42
CA GLU A 8 -3.55 3.93 16.03
C GLU A 8 -2.28 3.12 16.29
N LEU A 9 -1.34 3.15 15.35
CA LEU A 9 -0.11 2.37 15.41
C LEU A 9 1.07 3.20 14.90
N THR A 10 2.15 3.27 15.68
CA THR A 10 3.46 3.70 15.17
C THR A 10 4.21 2.48 14.61
N TRP A 11 4.58 2.53 13.33
CA TRP A 11 5.21 1.42 12.63
C TRP A 11 6.52 1.83 11.96
N THR A 12 7.60 1.11 12.25
CA THR A 12 8.93 1.31 11.62
C THR A 12 9.25 0.12 10.73
N ILE A 13 9.64 0.39 9.49
CA ILE A 13 9.95 -0.64 8.49
C ILE A 13 11.16 -0.26 7.64
N ASN A 14 11.96 -1.24 7.24
CA ASN A 14 13.07 -1.03 6.30
C ASN A 14 12.57 -1.04 4.84
N ALA A 15 13.37 -0.51 3.92
CA ALA A 15 12.99 -0.38 2.51
C ALA A 15 12.67 -1.72 1.82
N ARG A 16 13.39 -2.82 2.14
CA ARG A 16 13.13 -4.13 1.52
C ARG A 16 11.82 -4.74 1.99
N SER A 17 11.54 -4.65 3.28
CA SER A 17 10.26 -5.08 3.85
C SER A 17 9.12 -4.21 3.33
N LEU A 18 9.34 -2.91 3.11
CA LEU A 18 8.33 -2.01 2.54
C LEU A 18 8.02 -2.38 1.08
N GLN A 19 9.01 -2.74 0.27
CA GLN A 19 8.77 -3.26 -1.09
C GLN A 19 7.86 -4.49 -1.05
N ASN A 20 8.17 -5.47 -0.22
CA ASN A 20 7.34 -6.67 -0.07
C ASN A 20 5.92 -6.34 0.42
N PHE A 21 5.81 -5.41 1.37
CA PHE A 21 4.52 -4.96 1.88
C PHE A 21 3.68 -4.34 0.77
N LEU A 22 4.23 -3.38 0.02
CA LEU A 22 3.53 -2.73 -1.08
C LEU A 22 3.09 -3.75 -2.13
N THR A 23 4.00 -4.64 -2.59
CA THR A 23 3.67 -5.68 -3.57
C THR A 23 2.48 -6.54 -3.16
N LEU A 24 2.40 -6.94 -1.90
CA LEU A 24 1.33 -7.82 -1.42
C LEU A 24 0.04 -7.06 -1.08
N ARG A 25 0.15 -5.81 -0.62
CA ARG A 25 -0.97 -5.07 -0.07
C ARG A 25 -1.62 -4.11 -1.04
N THR A 26 -0.95 -3.74 -2.12
CA THR A 26 -1.61 -3.05 -3.26
C THR A 26 -2.23 -4.02 -4.26
N SER A 27 -2.00 -5.33 -4.08
CA SER A 27 -2.53 -6.32 -5.03
C SER A 27 -4.05 -6.38 -4.99
N LYS A 28 -4.67 -6.61 -6.16
CA LYS A 28 -6.13 -6.77 -6.32
C LYS A 28 -6.75 -7.86 -5.44
N HIS A 29 -5.94 -8.80 -4.92
CA HIS A 29 -6.39 -9.88 -4.06
C HIS A 29 -6.44 -9.51 -2.57
N ALA A 30 -5.86 -8.38 -2.17
CA ALA A 30 -5.92 -7.88 -0.80
C ALA A 30 -7.30 -7.27 -0.50
N LEU A 31 -7.62 -7.07 0.78
CA LEU A 31 -8.81 -6.31 1.17
C LEU A 31 -8.67 -4.84 0.74
N TRP A 32 -9.78 -4.20 0.38
CA TRP A 32 -9.75 -2.85 -0.17
C TRP A 32 -9.23 -1.82 0.86
N GLU A 33 -9.51 -2.01 2.15
CA GLU A 33 -9.06 -1.10 3.22
C GLU A 33 -7.53 -1.06 3.32
N ILE A 34 -6.87 -2.23 3.24
CA ILE A 34 -5.40 -2.29 3.32
C ILE A 34 -4.74 -1.87 2.01
N GLN A 35 -5.43 -2.03 0.88
CA GLN A 35 -4.99 -1.48 -0.41
C GLN A 35 -4.95 0.05 -0.34
N GLU A 36 -6.04 0.68 0.12
CA GLU A 36 -6.12 2.14 0.28
C GLU A 36 -5.04 2.66 1.23
N LEU A 37 -4.88 2.03 2.40
CA LEU A 37 -3.82 2.38 3.34
C LEU A 37 -2.43 2.29 2.71
N SER A 38 -2.16 1.24 1.94
CA SER A 38 -0.87 1.02 1.30
C SER A 38 -0.56 2.06 0.23
N LEU A 39 -1.58 2.48 -0.54
CA LEU A 39 -1.47 3.56 -1.52
C LEU A 39 -1.20 4.89 -0.83
N CYS A 40 -1.91 5.22 0.26
CA CYS A 40 -1.65 6.41 1.05
C CYS A 40 -0.22 6.42 1.63
N ILE A 41 0.28 5.27 2.10
CA ILE A 41 1.68 5.14 2.54
C ILE A 41 2.64 5.45 1.40
N TYR A 42 2.42 4.88 0.20
CA TYR A 42 3.26 5.13 -0.96
C TYR A 42 3.24 6.62 -1.40
N GLU A 43 2.07 7.26 -1.38
CA GLU A 43 1.92 8.67 -1.72
C GLU A 43 2.64 9.60 -0.74
N ALA A 44 2.64 9.25 0.54
CA ALA A 44 3.32 9.98 1.62
C ALA A 44 4.85 9.84 1.61
N LEU A 45 5.42 8.90 0.84
CA LEU A 45 6.88 8.77 0.74
C LEU A 45 7.53 9.99 0.07
N PRO A 46 8.78 10.34 0.40
CA PRO A 46 9.53 11.37 -0.31
C PRO A 46 9.69 11.06 -1.80
N GLN A 47 9.50 12.06 -2.65
CA GLN A 47 9.53 11.90 -4.11
C GLN A 47 10.87 11.33 -4.61
N GLU A 48 11.98 11.69 -3.97
CA GLU A 48 13.34 11.24 -4.28
C GLU A 48 13.53 9.73 -4.16
N HIS A 49 12.71 9.05 -3.35
CA HIS A 49 12.82 7.61 -3.10
C HIS A 49 11.69 6.79 -3.72
N LYS A 50 10.65 7.42 -4.28
CA LYS A 50 9.49 6.72 -4.86
C LYS A 50 9.87 5.77 -6.00
N TYR A 51 10.92 6.09 -6.77
CA TYR A 51 11.40 5.24 -7.87
C TYR A 51 11.79 3.82 -7.41
N LEU A 52 12.13 3.63 -6.13
CA LEU A 52 12.47 2.32 -5.56
C LEU A 52 11.24 1.41 -5.39
N PHE A 53 10.04 1.99 -5.33
CA PHE A 53 8.80 1.29 -4.99
C PHE A 53 7.75 1.32 -6.11
N GLU A 54 7.99 2.09 -7.18
CA GLU A 54 7.08 2.23 -8.32
C GLU A 54 6.67 0.88 -8.92
N LYS A 55 7.59 -0.08 -8.99
CA LYS A 55 7.32 -1.45 -9.51
C LYS A 55 6.63 -2.37 -8.50
N CYS A 56 6.55 -1.96 -7.24
CA CYS A 56 5.91 -2.73 -6.16
C CYS A 56 4.45 -2.33 -5.95
N VAL A 57 4.00 -1.24 -6.57
CA VAL A 57 2.61 -0.77 -6.46
C VAL A 57 1.84 -1.24 -7.68
N GLU A 58 0.85 -2.09 -7.46
CA GLU A 58 -0.09 -2.48 -8.51
C GLU A 58 -1.09 -1.33 -8.69
N ASN A 59 -1.06 -0.68 -9.85
CA ASN A 59 -1.94 0.45 -10.14
C ASN A 59 -3.33 -0.12 -10.46
N SER A 60 -4.21 -0.15 -9.48
CA SER A 60 -5.62 -0.48 -9.67
C SER A 60 -6.38 0.67 -10.36
N LYS A 61 -5.84 1.16 -11.48
CA LYS A 61 -6.67 1.80 -12.49
C LYS A 61 -7.44 0.67 -13.16
N GLY A 62 -8.72 0.57 -12.80
CA GLY A 62 -9.68 -0.25 -13.52
C GLY A 62 -9.48 -0.05 -15.02
N ASP A 63 -9.19 -1.16 -15.68
CA ASP A 63 -9.72 -1.46 -16.99
C ASP A 63 -11.20 -1.04 -16.99
N GLY A 64 -11.48 0.03 -17.69
CA GLY A 64 -12.82 0.51 -17.96
C GLY A 64 -12.88 0.79 -19.45
N ASP A 65 -13.02 -0.26 -20.25
CA ASP A 65 -13.60 -0.26 -21.61
C ASP A 65 -13.66 -1.71 -22.14
N VAL A 66 -14.72 -2.46 -21.78
CA VAL A 66 -15.73 -3.12 -22.65
C VAL A 66 -16.87 -3.65 -21.77
#